data_AF-A0A529HVM8-F1
#
_entry.id   AF-A0A529HVM8-F1
#
_cell.length_a   1.000
_cell.length_b   1.000
_cell.length_c   1.000
_cell.angle_alpha   90.00
_cell.angle_beta   90.00
_cell.angle_gamma   90.00
#
_symmetry.space_group_name_H-M   'P 1'
#
loop_
_entity.id
_entity.type
_entity.pdbx_description
1 polymer ?
#
loop_
_entity_poly.entity_id
_entity_poly.type
_entity_poly.pdbx_seq_one_letter_code
_entity_poly.pdbx_strand_id
1 'polypeptide(L)'
;MSVMIKESPLSDKAMIEQAEKALSDISKVRDAVGRVIFGQEAVVERTLVALLAGGHALLVGVPGLAKTKLVETLGIVLGLDSRRIQFTPDLMPSDILGSEVMEQDELGKRSFRFLRGPIFSQLLMADEINRASPRTQSAL
;
A
#
# COMPACT_ATOMS: atom_id res chain seq x y z
N MET A 1 -18.87 -10.06 27.05
CA MET A 1 -19.10 -11.46 26.63
C MET A 1 -17.86 -11.88 25.86
N SER A 2 -17.12 -12.82 26.44
CA SER A 2 -15.78 -13.26 26.02
C SER A 2 -15.82 -14.03 24.70
N VAL A 3 -14.93 -13.70 23.77
CA VAL A 3 -14.29 -14.70 22.90
C VAL A 3 -12.83 -14.26 22.70
N MET A 4 -12.00 -14.49 23.72
CA MET A 4 -10.56 -14.64 23.47
C MET A 4 -10.37 -16.00 22.82
N ILE A 5 -10.26 -16.03 21.49
CA ILE A 5 -9.76 -17.21 20.78
C ILE A 5 -8.30 -17.37 21.21
N LYS A 6 -8.04 -18.29 22.12
CA LYS A 6 -6.70 -18.78 22.41
C LYS A 6 -6.32 -19.67 21.23
N GLU A 7 -5.71 -19.08 20.19
CA GLU A 7 -5.03 -19.89 19.18
C GLU A 7 -4.02 -20.77 19.91
N SER A 8 -4.20 -22.09 19.80
CA SER A 8 -3.20 -23.03 20.31
C SER A 8 -1.92 -22.81 19.52
N PRO A 9 -0.74 -22.72 20.16
CA PRO A 9 0.50 -22.54 19.43
C PRO A 9 0.64 -23.67 18.41
N LEU A 10 0.94 -23.30 17.16
CA LEU A 10 1.27 -24.24 16.09
C LEU A 10 2.33 -25.21 16.61
N SER A 11 2.23 -26.49 16.24
CA SER A 11 3.32 -27.43 16.53
C SER A 11 4.58 -26.98 15.80
N ASP A 12 5.76 -27.26 16.36
CA ASP A 12 7.05 -26.90 15.75
C ASP A 12 7.14 -27.34 14.28
N LYS A 13 6.61 -28.53 13.99
CA LYS A 13 6.52 -29.08 12.64
C LYS A 13 5.64 -28.21 11.70
N ALA A 14 4.47 -27.77 12.18
CA ALA A 14 3.58 -26.91 11.41
C ALA A 14 4.16 -25.50 11.20
N MET A 15 4.90 -24.97 12.18
CA MET A 15 5.59 -23.68 12.05
C MET A 15 6.68 -23.74 10.97
N ILE A 16 7.49 -24.81 10.96
CA ILE A 16 8.53 -25.00 9.95
C ILE A 16 7.90 -25.10 8.54
N GLU A 17 6.84 -25.88 8.38
CA GLU A 17 6.16 -26.05 7.09
C GLU A 17 5.57 -24.72 6.57
N GLN A 18 4.96 -23.91 7.46
CA GLN A 18 4.48 -22.58 7.10
C GLN A 18 5.62 -21.63 6.71
N ALA A 19 6.75 -21.66 7.44
CA ALA A 19 7.91 -20.84 7.12
C ALA A 19 8.53 -21.22 5.77
N GLU A 20 8.69 -22.51 5.49
CA GLU A 20 9.18 -23.00 4.19
C GLU A 20 8.26 -22.58 3.04
N LYS A 21 6.94 -22.70 3.24
CA LYS A 21 5.95 -22.24 2.25
C LYS A 21 6.06 -20.73 2.01
N ALA A 22 6.15 -19.92 3.08
CA ALA A 22 6.29 -18.47 2.98
C ALA A 22 7.58 -18.08 2.23
N LEU A 23 8.71 -18.74 2.52
CA LEU A 23 9.96 -18.52 1.79
C LEU A 23 9.84 -18.88 0.30
N SER A 24 9.16 -19.97 -0.02
CA SER A 24 8.88 -20.35 -1.42
C SER A 24 8.05 -19.30 -2.14
N ASP A 25 6.99 -18.80 -1.51
CA ASP A 25 6.12 -17.78 -2.10
C ASP A 25 6.85 -16.44 -2.26
N ILE A 26 7.65 -16.03 -1.27
CA ILE A 26 8.52 -14.84 -1.36
C ILE A 26 9.51 -14.97 -2.53
N SER A 27 10.10 -16.16 -2.74
CA SER A 27 10.99 -16.39 -3.89
C SER A 27 10.27 -16.17 -5.21
N LYS A 28 9.05 -16.70 -5.38
CA LYS A 28 8.24 -16.51 -6.59
C LYS A 28 7.92 -15.04 -6.84
N VAL A 29 7.62 -14.28 -5.78
CA VAL A 29 7.39 -12.84 -5.87
C VAL A 29 8.65 -12.12 -6.36
N ARG A 30 9.82 -12.42 -5.77
CA ARG A 30 11.10 -11.82 -6.20
C ARG A 30 11.41 -12.13 -7.67
N ASP A 31 11.21 -13.38 -8.10
CA ASP A 31 11.44 -13.79 -9.48
C ASP A 31 10.50 -13.06 -10.46
N ALA A 32 9.23 -12.90 -10.09
CA ALA A 32 8.26 -12.19 -10.92
C ALA A 32 8.60 -10.70 -11.03
N VAL A 33 8.98 -10.05 -9.92
CA VAL A 33 9.41 -8.64 -9.91
C VAL A 33 10.70 -8.45 -10.71
N GLY A 34 11.65 -9.38 -10.59
CA GLY A 34 12.95 -9.35 -11.29
C GLY A 34 12.85 -9.45 -12.82
N ARG A 35 11.71 -9.88 -13.36
CA ARG A 35 11.44 -9.86 -14.82
C ARG A 35 11.18 -8.45 -15.35
N VAL A 36 10.82 -7.51 -14.48
CA VAL A 36 10.46 -6.13 -14.83
C VAL A 36 11.49 -5.13 -14.29
N ILE A 37 12.01 -5.41 -13.10
CA ILE A 37 12.92 -4.53 -12.36
C ILE A 37 14.33 -5.14 -12.38
N PHE A 38 15.23 -4.55 -13.17
CA PHE A 38 16.59 -5.04 -13.37
C PHE A 38 17.62 -4.30 -12.51
N GLY A 39 18.54 -5.04 -11.87
CA GLY A 39 19.70 -4.46 -11.16
C GLY A 39 19.35 -3.66 -9.89
N GLN A 40 18.20 -3.95 -9.28
CA GLN A 40 17.68 -3.29 -8.07
C GLN A 40 17.24 -4.30 -7.00
N GLU A 41 17.92 -5.45 -6.93
CA GLU A 41 17.56 -6.60 -6.10
C GLU A 41 17.44 -6.22 -4.62
N ALA A 42 18.37 -5.40 -4.11
CA ALA A 42 18.35 -4.91 -2.74
C ALA A 42 17.16 -3.98 -2.45
N VAL A 43 16.73 -3.17 -3.43
CA VAL A 43 15.56 -2.29 -3.28
C VAL A 43 14.28 -3.11 -3.26
N VAL A 44 14.17 -4.09 -4.17
CA VAL A 44 13.05 -5.04 -4.20
C VAL A 44 12.92 -5.77 -2.86
N GLU A 45 14.03 -6.31 -2.35
CA GLU A 45 14.06 -7.04 -1.08
C GLU A 45 13.62 -6.17 0.11
N ARG A 46 14.20 -4.97 0.26
CA ARG A 46 13.84 -4.04 1.35
C ARG A 46 12.39 -3.58 1.26
N THR A 47 11.88 -3.34 0.06
CA THR A 47 10.49 -2.93 -0.15
C THR A 47 9.53 -4.06 0.23
N LEU A 48 9.87 -5.30 -0.14
CA LEU A 48 9.08 -6.46 0.21
C LEU A 48 9.09 -6.72 1.73
N VAL A 49 10.24 -6.59 2.39
CA VAL A 49 10.34 -6.68 3.86
C VAL A 49 9.46 -5.62 4.53
N ALA A 50 9.54 -4.36 4.09
CA ALA A 50 8.70 -3.29 4.63
C ALA A 50 7.20 -3.61 4.49
N LEU A 51 6.78 -4.06 3.30
CA LEU A 51 5.39 -4.40 3.02
C LEU A 51 4.89 -5.57 3.86
N LEU A 52 5.66 -6.67 3.93
CA LEU A 52 5.29 -7.86 4.71
C LEU A 52 5.29 -7.60 6.22
N ALA A 53 6.12 -6.66 6.69
CA ALA A 53 6.13 -6.22 8.08
C ALA A 53 5.00 -5.21 8.40
N GLY A 54 4.18 -4.81 7.42
CA GLY A 54 3.14 -3.79 7.59
C GLY A 54 3.68 -2.37 7.77
N GLY A 55 4.93 -2.13 7.35
CA GLY A 55 5.59 -0.83 7.43
C GLY A 55 5.45 0.01 6.15
N HIS A 56 6.10 1.17 6.16
CA HIS A 56 6.16 2.10 5.04
C HIS A 56 7.60 2.28 4.56
N ALA A 57 7.78 2.46 3.25
CA ALA A 57 9.09 2.64 2.64
C ALA A 57 9.17 3.99 1.91
N LEU A 58 10.26 4.72 2.13
CA LEU A 58 10.58 5.94 1.39
C LEU A 58 11.59 5.61 0.28
N LEU A 59 11.16 5.71 -0.98
CA LEU A 59 12.01 5.46 -2.14
C LEU A 59 12.64 6.77 -2.64
N VAL A 60 13.92 6.97 -2.34
CA VAL A 60 14.70 8.13 -2.78
C VAL A 60 15.62 7.74 -3.92
N GLY A 61 15.62 8.53 -5.00
CA GLY A 61 16.54 8.33 -6.13
C GLY A 61 16.21 9.25 -7.28
N VAL A 62 17.10 9.34 -8.25
CA VAL A 62 16.91 10.20 -9.44
C VAL A 62 15.70 9.77 -10.28
N PRO A 63 15.14 10.67 -11.11
CA PRO A 63 14.10 10.31 -12.08
C PRO A 63 14.55 9.16 -12.99
N GLY A 64 13.61 8.30 -13.40
CA GLY A 64 13.88 7.20 -14.33
C GLY A 64 14.36 5.89 -13.71
N LEU A 65 14.61 5.82 -12.39
CA LEU A 65 15.02 4.57 -11.71
C LEU A 65 13.88 3.59 -11.40
N ALA A 66 12.86 3.52 -12.26
CA ALA A 66 11.76 2.56 -12.15
C ALA A 66 11.02 2.52 -10.79
N LYS A 67 11.09 3.58 -9.95
CA LYS A 67 10.43 3.63 -8.62
C LYS A 67 8.92 3.39 -8.73
N THR A 68 8.27 4.10 -9.64
CA THR A 68 6.84 3.93 -9.96
C THR A 68 6.57 2.50 -10.43
N LYS A 69 7.40 2.01 -11.35
CA LYS A 69 7.24 0.67 -11.92
C LYS A 69 7.40 -0.43 -10.88
N LEU A 70 8.30 -0.26 -9.92
CA LEU A 70 8.50 -1.19 -8.81
C LEU A 70 7.22 -1.34 -7.98
N VAL A 71 6.64 -0.22 -7.55
CA VAL A 71 5.43 -0.24 -6.72
C VAL A 71 4.23 -0.81 -7.48
N GLU A 72 4.05 -0.42 -8.75
CA GLU A 72 3.03 -1.00 -9.64
C GLU A 72 3.21 -2.52 -9.81
N THR A 73 4.45 -2.97 -10.05
CA THR A 73 4.76 -4.40 -10.25
C THR A 73 4.48 -5.18 -8.97
N LEU A 74 4.85 -4.66 -7.80
CA LEU A 74 4.55 -5.29 -6.52
C LEU A 74 3.05 -5.40 -6.28
N GLY A 75 2.27 -4.34 -6.57
CA GLY A 75 0.80 -4.38 -6.47
C GLY A 75 0.18 -5.47 -7.33
N ILE A 76 0.64 -5.62 -8.58
CA ILE A 76 0.18 -6.65 -9.50
C ILE A 76 0.59 -8.05 -9.03
N VAL A 77 1.88 -8.26 -8.71
CA VAL A 77 2.42 -9.58 -8.34
C VAL A 77 1.80 -10.10 -7.05
N LEU A 78 1.51 -9.21 -6.09
CA LEU A 78 0.91 -9.56 -4.81
C LEU A 78 -0.63 -9.52 -4.84
N GLY A 79 -1.24 -9.07 -5.93
CA GLY A 79 -2.71 -8.98 -6.06
C GLY A 79 -3.35 -7.98 -5.10
N LEU A 80 -2.67 -6.88 -4.80
CA LEU A 80 -3.13 -5.85 -3.86
C LEU A 80 -4.00 -4.81 -4.56
N ASP A 81 -5.05 -4.32 -3.89
CA ASP A 81 -5.71 -3.06 -4.29
C ASP A 81 -4.71 -1.91 -4.16
N SER A 82 -4.09 -1.56 -5.28
CA SER A 82 -3.05 -0.56 -5.34
C SER A 82 -3.60 0.76 -5.89
N ARG A 83 -3.31 1.86 -5.19
CA ARG A 83 -3.66 3.22 -5.62
C ARG A 83 -2.40 4.07 -5.76
N ARG A 84 -2.49 5.14 -6.54
CA ARG A 84 -1.43 6.12 -6.74
C ARG A 84 -1.98 7.51 -6.51
N ILE A 85 -1.26 8.31 -5.73
CA ILE A 85 -1.47 9.74 -5.56
C ILE A 85 -0.21 10.44 -6.05
N GLN A 86 -0.39 11.37 -6.98
CA GLN A 86 0.66 12.30 -7.36
C GLN A 86 0.57 13.53 -6.46
N PHE A 87 1.61 13.81 -5.69
CA PHE A 87 1.62 15.00 -4.85
C PHE A 87 1.94 16.22 -5.71
N THR A 88 1.08 17.23 -5.58
CA THR A 88 1.19 18.54 -6.24
C THR A 88 0.98 19.65 -5.21
N PRO A 89 1.43 20.90 -5.48
CA PRO A 89 1.29 22.00 -4.52
C PRO A 89 -0.15 22.33 -4.13
N ASP A 90 -1.11 22.00 -5.00
CA ASP A 90 -2.55 22.24 -4.86
C ASP A 90 -3.32 21.08 -4.24
N LEU A 91 -2.69 19.91 -4.05
CA LEU A 91 -3.33 18.74 -3.44
C LEU A 91 -3.80 19.05 -2.01
N MET A 92 -5.07 18.79 -1.71
CA MET A 92 -5.67 19.01 -0.40
C MET A 92 -5.71 17.72 0.43
N PRO A 93 -5.74 17.80 1.78
CA PRO A 93 -5.93 16.63 2.65
C PRO A 93 -7.18 15.80 2.30
N SER A 94 -8.27 16.44 1.87
CA SER A 94 -9.51 15.77 1.45
C SER A 94 -9.33 14.91 0.20
N ASP A 95 -8.36 15.22 -0.66
CA ASP A 95 -8.07 14.43 -1.86
C ASP A 95 -7.33 13.13 -1.53
N ILE A 96 -6.76 13.03 -0.31
CA ILE A 96 -6.09 11.84 0.21
C ILE A 96 -7.04 11.02 1.08
N LEU A 97 -7.64 11.68 2.09
CA LEU A 97 -8.50 11.06 3.09
C LEU A 97 -9.91 10.79 2.56
N GLY A 98 -10.43 11.66 1.69
CA GLY A 98 -11.83 11.67 1.29
C GLY A 98 -12.59 12.88 1.82
N SER A 99 -13.86 12.98 1.44
CA SER A 99 -14.73 14.11 1.79
C SER A 99 -16.16 13.68 2.04
N GLU A 100 -16.89 14.47 2.84
CA GLU A 100 -18.34 14.31 2.98
C GLU A 100 -19.05 15.15 1.91
N VAL A 101 -19.94 14.53 1.16
CA VAL A 101 -20.78 15.20 0.17
C VAL A 101 -22.22 15.20 0.63
N MET A 102 -22.91 16.33 0.44
CA MET A 102 -24.34 16.42 0.68
C MET A 102 -25.09 15.90 -0.55
N GLU A 103 -25.86 14.86 -0.37
CA GLU A 103 -26.77 14.31 -1.37
C GLU A 103 -28.20 14.72 -1.06
N GLN A 104 -28.97 14.93 -2.11
CA GLN A 104 -30.40 15.20 -2.02
C GLN A 104 -31.13 14.13 -2.82
N ASP A 105 -32.07 13.43 -2.18
CA ASP A 105 -32.91 12.46 -2.87
C ASP A 105 -34.02 13.15 -3.70
N GLU A 106 -34.73 12.36 -4.53
CA GLU A 106 -35.83 12.84 -5.37
C GLU A 106 -36.98 13.47 -4.57
N LEU A 107 -37.08 13.17 -3.27
CA LEU A 107 -38.08 13.69 -2.34
C LEU A 107 -37.59 14.93 -1.58
N GLY A 108 -36.38 15.40 -1.87
CA GLY A 108 -35.80 16.62 -1.32
C GLY A 108 -35.09 16.46 0.03
N LYS A 109 -34.98 15.24 0.58
CA LYS A 109 -34.29 14.96 1.84
C LYS A 109 -32.77 15.06 1.65
N ARG A 110 -32.11 15.79 2.54
CA ARG A 110 -30.65 15.96 2.54
C ARG A 110 -29.98 14.91 3.44
N SER A 111 -28.92 14.29 2.95
CA SER A 111 -28.06 13.38 3.72
C SER A 111 -26.60 13.62 3.39
N PHE A 112 -25.70 13.36 4.34
CA PHE A 112 -24.26 13.37 4.09
C PHE A 112 -23.77 11.97 3.78
N ARG A 113 -22.96 11.82 2.72
CA ARG A 113 -22.29 10.57 2.35
C ARG A 113 -20.77 10.79 2.34
N PHE A 114 -20.04 9.90 3.00
CA PHE A 114 -18.57 9.93 2.96
C PHE A 114 -18.06 9.26 1.68
N LEU A 115 -17.27 10.00 0.90
CA LEU A 115 -16.51 9.51 -0.23
C LEU A 115 -15.10 9.17 0.25
N ARG A 116 -14.76 7.88 0.27
CA ARG A 116 -13.43 7.40 0.64
C ARG A 116 -12.38 7.92 -0.34
N GLY A 117 -11.33 8.52 0.19
CA GLY A 117 -10.15 8.90 -0.59
C GLY A 117 -9.27 7.71 -0.97
N PRO A 118 -8.24 7.94 -1.81
CA PRO A 118 -7.32 6.92 -2.31
C PRO A 118 -6.48 6.23 -1.22
N ILE A 119 -6.38 6.80 -0.02
CA ILE A 119 -5.67 6.18 1.11
C ILE A 119 -6.28 4.83 1.53
N PHE A 120 -7.57 4.63 1.27
CA PHE A 120 -8.27 3.38 1.55
C PHE A 120 -7.96 2.32 0.49
N SER A 121 -6.73 1.82 0.52
CA SER A 121 -6.19 0.80 -0.38
C SER A 121 -5.23 -0.13 0.38
N GLN A 122 -4.81 -1.24 -0.22
CA GLN A 122 -3.84 -2.16 0.38
C GLN A 122 -2.39 -1.76 0.10
N LEU A 123 -2.15 -1.04 -1.01
CA LEU A 123 -0.85 -0.49 -1.37
C LEU A 123 -1.02 0.91 -1.97
N LEU A 124 -0.52 1.93 -1.28
CA LEU A 124 -0.55 3.30 -1.78
C LEU A 124 0.83 3.76 -2.23
N MET A 125 0.93 4.21 -3.48
CA MET A 125 2.07 4.98 -3.96
C MET A 125 1.81 6.47 -3.79
N ALA A 126 2.55 7.12 -2.89
CA ALA A 126 2.58 8.58 -2.73
C ALA A 126 3.79 9.16 -3.50
N ASP A 127 3.57 9.55 -4.76
CA ASP A 127 4.65 10.03 -5.64
C ASP A 127 4.94 11.52 -5.41
N GLU A 128 6.23 11.88 -5.42
CA GLU A 128 6.73 13.25 -5.21
C GLU A 128 6.19 13.96 -3.96
N ILE A 129 6.10 13.24 -2.83
CA ILE A 129 5.54 13.72 -1.54
C ILE A 129 6.04 15.12 -1.11
N ASN A 130 7.28 15.45 -1.46
CA ASN A 130 7.93 16.72 -1.17
C ASN A 130 7.34 17.92 -1.94
N ARG A 131 6.44 17.72 -2.91
CA ARG A 131 5.78 18.80 -3.67
C ARG A 131 4.53 19.36 -2.99
N ALA A 132 3.93 18.63 -2.06
CA ALA A 132 2.72 19.11 -1.38
C ALA A 132 3.06 19.95 -0.14
N SER A 133 2.07 20.71 0.33
CA SER A 133 2.21 21.50 1.55
C SER A 133 2.40 20.61 2.80
N PRO A 134 3.03 21.10 3.88
CA PRO A 134 3.18 20.33 5.12
C PRO A 134 1.85 19.79 5.65
N ARG A 135 0.77 20.58 5.53
CA ARG A 135 -0.58 20.18 5.95
C ARG A 135 -1.09 18.96 5.17
N THR A 136 -0.84 18.92 3.86
CA THR A 136 -1.24 17.79 3.00
C THR A 136 -0.38 16.57 3.26
N GLN A 137 0.93 16.75 3.50
CA GLN A 137 1.82 15.65 3.87
C GLN A 137 1.40 15.00 5.20
N SER A 138 0.98 15.78 6.21
CA SER A 138 0.50 15.26 7.50
C SER A 138 -0.85 14.53 7.44
N ALA A 139 -1.53 14.56 6.29
CA ALA A 139 -2.77 13.80 6.10
C ALA A 139 -2.50 12.32 5.72
N LEU A 140 -1.25 11.98 5.39
CA LEU A 140 -0.76 10.63 5.14
C LEU A 140 -0.18 10.04 6.44
#